data_AF-A0A524E425-F1
#
_entry.id   AF-A0A524E425-F1
#
_cell.length_a   1.000
_cell.length_b   1.000
_cell.length_c   1.000
_cell.angle_alpha   90.00
_cell.angle_beta   90.00
_cell.angle_gamma   90.00
#
_symmetry.space_group_name_H-M   'P 1'
#
loop_
_entity.id
_entity.type
_entity.pdbx_description
1 polymer ?
#
loop_
_entity_poly.entity_id
_entity_poly.type
_entity_poly.pdbx_seq_one_letter_code
_entity_poly.pdbx_strand_id
1 'polypeptide(L)'
;MINPSASKSNCNPIDVCVYPRHINTESYSNVPRNEMSTMKFKKPAEDLVVFLDERLDRVDCNKRKMFGQYAYFLNGNMFTGVFQSDIFLRLPPDFKRELMENDSKIQEFEPRNGRVMKEYILVPSEILSQEDAFSTLLSSSLEYVSHLPPKKKS
;
A
#
# COMPACT_ATOMS: atom_id res chain seq x y z
N MET A 1 28.66 46.86 -24.39
CA MET A 1 28.28 47.56 -23.15
C MET A 1 27.79 46.48 -22.19
N ILE A 2 28.68 45.84 -21.42
CA ILE A 2 29.19 46.30 -20.11
C ILE A 2 28.04 46.77 -19.22
N ASN A 3 27.61 45.95 -18.25
CA ASN A 3 27.80 46.23 -16.82
C ASN A 3 27.19 45.15 -15.88
N PRO A 4 27.55 45.13 -14.59
CA PRO A 4 28.26 43.98 -13.99
C PRO A 4 27.70 43.61 -12.59
N SER A 5 28.56 43.02 -11.74
CA SER A 5 28.38 42.73 -10.31
C SER A 5 27.47 41.54 -9.98
N ALA A 6 27.84 40.60 -9.11
CA ALA A 6 28.65 40.78 -7.91
C ALA A 6 29.53 39.55 -7.58
N SER A 7 30.76 39.87 -7.23
CA SER A 7 31.63 39.17 -6.27
C SER A 7 30.94 39.04 -4.90
N LYS A 8 31.22 38.14 -3.97
CA LYS A 8 32.45 37.41 -3.64
C LYS A 8 32.14 36.49 -2.44
N SER A 9 32.83 35.36 -2.38
CA SER A 9 33.42 34.72 -1.18
C SER A 9 32.55 34.46 0.05
N ASN A 10 32.47 33.19 0.45
CA ASN A 10 33.49 32.73 1.40
C ASN A 10 33.69 31.21 1.34
N CYS A 11 34.96 30.81 1.23
CA CYS A 11 35.42 29.42 1.26
C CYS A 11 35.70 28.99 2.71
N ASN A 12 35.28 27.76 3.06
CA ASN A 12 36.00 26.62 3.68
C ASN A 12 36.99 26.87 4.84
N PRO A 13 37.24 25.90 5.77
CA PRO A 13 37.83 24.60 5.37
C PRO A 13 37.62 23.36 6.29
N ILE A 14 38.35 22.28 5.92
CA ILE A 14 38.81 21.12 6.72
C ILE A 14 37.83 19.92 6.67
N ASP A 15 38.15 18.69 6.20
CA ASP A 15 39.40 18.05 5.74
C ASP A 15 39.09 16.79 4.89
N VAL A 16 39.95 16.53 3.88
CA VAL A 16 40.60 15.22 3.54
C VAL A 16 39.66 14.04 3.16
N CYS A 17 39.71 13.36 2.00
CA CYS A 17 40.84 12.88 1.22
C CYS A 17 40.41 12.35 -0.17
N VAL A 18 41.14 12.75 -1.21
CA VAL A 18 41.60 11.99 -2.40
C VAL A 18 40.89 10.68 -2.77
N TYR A 19 40.28 10.62 -3.95
CA TYR A 19 40.63 9.67 -5.04
C TYR A 19 40.15 10.19 -6.41
N PRO A 20 41.04 10.25 -7.42
CA PRO A 20 40.66 10.58 -8.80
C PRO A 20 40.37 9.30 -9.61
N ARG A 21 39.41 9.38 -10.53
CA ARG A 21 39.62 9.14 -11.97
C ARG A 21 38.28 9.09 -12.71
N HIS A 22 38.24 9.85 -13.79
CA HIS A 22 37.28 9.72 -14.89
C HIS A 22 37.13 8.27 -15.33
N ILE A 23 35.88 7.83 -15.56
CA ILE A 23 35.54 6.92 -16.65
C ILE A 23 34.18 7.30 -17.24
N ASN A 24 34.06 6.99 -18.52
CA ASN A 24 33.23 7.65 -19.52
C ASN A 24 31.73 7.36 -19.42
N THR A 25 30.99 8.32 -19.97
CA THR A 25 29.70 8.14 -20.62
C THR A 25 29.78 7.05 -21.68
N GLU A 26 29.08 5.93 -21.48
CA GLU A 26 28.69 5.03 -22.56
C GLU A 26 27.36 4.34 -22.18
N SER A 27 26.31 4.84 -22.82
CA SER A 27 25.17 4.07 -23.33
C SER A 27 24.85 2.73 -22.66
N TYR A 28 23.93 2.75 -21.70
CA TYR A 28 23.15 1.56 -21.32
C TYR A 28 22.11 1.26 -22.41
N SER A 29 22.59 0.82 -23.57
CA SER A 29 21.76 0.21 -24.62
C SER A 29 22.18 -1.24 -24.78
N ASN A 30 21.29 -2.12 -24.28
CA ASN A 30 21.07 -3.53 -24.64
C ASN A 30 21.01 -4.45 -23.42
N VAL A 31 19.94 -4.32 -22.66
CA VAL A 31 19.40 -5.47 -21.90
C VAL A 31 18.36 -6.13 -22.80
N PRO A 32 18.54 -7.39 -23.24
CA PRO A 32 17.48 -8.08 -23.96
C PRO A 32 16.26 -8.18 -23.05
N ARG A 33 15.15 -7.58 -23.50
CA ARG A 33 13.82 -7.69 -22.92
C ARG A 33 13.30 -9.11 -23.13
N ASN A 34 13.95 -10.09 -22.50
CA ASN A 34 13.42 -11.44 -22.40
C ASN A 34 12.51 -11.47 -21.17
N GLU A 35 11.22 -11.26 -21.42
CA GLU A 35 10.13 -12.08 -20.90
C GLU A 35 10.43 -12.86 -19.62
N MET A 36 10.51 -12.15 -18.48
CA MET A 36 10.41 -12.80 -17.17
C MET A 36 8.93 -12.98 -16.86
N SER A 37 8.45 -14.15 -17.26
CA SER A 37 7.26 -14.83 -16.76
C SER A 37 7.01 -14.51 -15.28
N THR A 38 5.77 -14.11 -15.01
CA THR A 38 5.21 -13.67 -13.73
C THR A 38 5.51 -14.62 -12.58
N MET A 39 6.60 -14.42 -11.85
CA MET A 39 6.68 -14.89 -10.47
C MET A 39 5.92 -13.90 -9.61
N LYS A 40 4.68 -14.25 -9.23
CA LYS A 40 3.89 -13.49 -8.25
C LYS A 40 4.57 -13.60 -6.89
N PHE A 41 5.57 -12.76 -6.65
CA PHE A 41 6.23 -12.66 -5.35
C PHE A 41 5.20 -12.13 -4.35
N LYS A 42 4.75 -12.99 -3.41
CA LYS A 42 3.85 -12.55 -2.35
C LYS A 42 4.63 -11.68 -1.38
N LYS A 43 4.12 -10.48 -1.14
CA LYS A 43 4.73 -9.51 -0.23
C LYS A 43 4.72 -10.08 1.20
N PRO A 44 5.80 -9.95 1.99
CA PRO A 44 5.80 -10.41 3.37
C PRO A 44 4.76 -9.62 4.18
N ALA A 45 4.26 -10.24 5.23
CA ALA A 45 3.16 -9.68 6.00
C ALA A 45 3.54 -8.36 6.69
N GLU A 46 4.79 -8.23 7.16
CA GLU A 46 5.27 -6.99 7.79
C GLU A 46 5.19 -5.80 6.82
N ASP A 47 5.60 -5.97 5.57
CA ASP A 47 5.57 -4.89 4.59
C ASP A 47 4.13 -4.47 4.23
N LEU A 48 3.16 -5.39 4.30
CA LEU A 48 1.74 -5.06 4.11
C LEU A 48 1.17 -4.29 5.31
N VAL A 49 1.66 -4.57 6.52
CA VAL A 49 1.27 -3.80 7.71
C VAL A 49 1.80 -2.38 7.60
N VAL A 50 3.07 -2.19 7.21
CA VAL A 50 3.66 -0.86 6.98
C VAL A 50 2.91 -0.13 5.87
N PHE A 51 2.60 -0.80 4.77
CA PHE A 51 1.83 -0.24 3.65
C PHE A 51 0.46 0.31 4.09
N LEU A 52 -0.23 -0.40 5.00
CA LEU A 52 -1.49 0.05 5.58
C LEU A 52 -1.29 1.19 6.60
N ASP A 53 -0.26 1.11 7.46
CA ASP A 53 0.04 2.15 8.44
C ASP A 53 0.27 3.50 7.75
N GLU A 54 1.07 3.54 6.69
CA GLU A 54 1.34 4.77 5.92
C GLU A 54 0.07 5.40 5.35
N ARG A 55 -0.88 4.57 4.89
CA ARG A 55 -2.14 5.02 4.27
C ARG A 55 -3.20 5.39 5.30
N LEU A 56 -3.08 4.88 6.52
CA LEU A 56 -4.02 5.10 7.62
C LEU A 56 -3.52 6.08 8.68
N ASP A 57 -2.32 6.64 8.53
CA ASP A 57 -1.71 7.62 9.45
C ASP A 57 -2.64 8.80 9.78
N ARG A 58 -3.47 9.22 8.81
CA ARG A 58 -4.42 10.34 8.96
C ARG A 58 -5.84 9.90 9.35
N VAL A 59 -6.07 8.61 9.57
CA VAL A 59 -7.37 8.05 9.91
C VAL A 59 -7.37 7.67 11.38
N ASP A 60 -8.30 8.23 12.16
CA ASP A 60 -8.49 7.85 13.57
C ASP A 60 -9.11 6.44 13.67
N CYS A 61 -8.25 5.43 13.57
CA CYS A 61 -8.62 4.03 13.65
C CYS A 61 -7.78 3.28 14.68
N ASN A 62 -8.37 2.24 15.25
CA ASN A 62 -7.72 1.39 16.24
C ASN A 62 -7.05 0.20 15.55
N LYS A 63 -5.75 0.02 15.77
CA LYS A 63 -4.98 -1.14 15.29
C LYS A 63 -4.97 -2.24 16.36
N ARG A 64 -5.32 -3.47 15.99
CA ARG A 64 -5.38 -4.64 16.90
C ARG A 64 -4.83 -5.89 16.23
N LYS A 65 -4.23 -6.78 17.01
CA LYS A 65 -3.75 -8.07 16.51
C LYS A 65 -4.93 -9.03 16.31
N MET A 66 -5.12 -9.51 15.08
CA MET A 66 -6.16 -10.43 14.63
C MET A 66 -5.58 -11.44 13.64
N PHE A 67 -5.94 -12.72 13.75
CA PHE A 67 -5.49 -13.76 12.81
C PHE A 67 -3.96 -13.89 12.68
N GLY A 68 -3.22 -13.59 13.76
CA GLY A 68 -1.75 -13.58 13.77
C GLY A 68 -1.12 -12.31 13.20
N GLN A 69 -1.90 -11.43 12.57
CA GLN A 69 -1.47 -10.18 11.93
C GLN A 69 -2.21 -8.97 12.52
N TYR A 70 -2.08 -7.78 11.90
CA TYR A 70 -2.80 -6.58 12.33
C TYR A 70 -4.05 -6.30 11.49
N ALA A 71 -5.11 -5.88 12.17
CA ALA A 71 -6.35 -5.38 11.59
C ALA A 71 -6.72 -4.02 12.19
N TYR A 72 -7.43 -3.22 11.40
CA TYR A 72 -7.77 -1.83 11.69
C TYR A 72 -9.29 -1.68 11.85
N PHE A 73 -9.67 -0.87 12.83
CA PHE A 73 -11.05 -0.73 13.28
C PHE A 73 -11.42 0.75 13.35
N LEU A 74 -12.51 1.14 12.70
CA LEU A 74 -13.11 2.47 12.82
C LEU A 74 -14.39 2.35 13.65
N ASN A 75 -14.52 3.13 14.73
CA ASN A 75 -15.67 3.05 15.65
C ASN A 75 -15.98 1.64 16.18
N GLY A 76 -14.94 0.81 16.35
CA GLY A 76 -15.08 -0.59 16.78
C GLY A 76 -15.50 -1.57 15.68
N ASN A 77 -15.70 -1.11 14.45
CA ASN A 77 -15.97 -1.92 13.28
C ASN A 77 -14.67 -2.18 12.49
N MET A 78 -14.33 -3.45 12.28
CA MET A 78 -13.19 -3.83 11.44
C MET A 78 -13.47 -3.44 10.00
N PHE A 79 -12.49 -2.86 9.32
CA PHE A 79 -12.64 -2.46 7.91
C PHE A 79 -11.50 -2.96 7.02
N THR A 80 -10.29 -3.10 7.56
CA THR A 80 -9.16 -3.68 6.81
C THR A 80 -8.17 -4.38 7.74
N GLY A 81 -7.23 -5.12 7.15
CA GLY A 81 -6.14 -5.76 7.84
C GLY A 81 -5.34 -6.65 6.91
N VAL A 82 -4.27 -7.20 7.47
CA VAL A 82 -3.44 -8.20 6.80
C VAL A 82 -3.89 -9.58 7.23
N PHE A 83 -4.00 -10.50 6.27
CA PHE A 83 -4.24 -11.92 6.51
C PHE A 83 -3.24 -12.72 5.68
N GLN A 84 -2.38 -13.48 6.36
CA GLN A 84 -1.23 -14.15 5.72
C GLN A 84 -0.37 -13.14 4.94
N SER A 85 -0.44 -13.17 3.61
CA SER A 85 0.31 -12.29 2.69
C SER A 85 -0.62 -11.48 1.79
N ASP A 86 -1.87 -11.28 2.22
CA ASP A 86 -2.91 -10.59 1.47
C ASP A 86 -3.57 -9.53 2.37
N ILE A 87 -4.12 -8.48 1.77
CA ILE A 87 -4.92 -7.46 2.48
C ILE A 87 -6.40 -7.78 2.27
N PHE A 88 -7.21 -7.63 3.31
CA PHE A 88 -8.66 -7.69 3.18
C PHE A 88 -9.29 -6.32 3.38
N LEU A 89 -10.42 -6.07 2.72
CA LEU A 89 -11.22 -4.84 2.86
C LEU A 89 -12.68 -5.17 3.05
N ARG A 90 -13.36 -4.41 3.93
CA ARG A 90 -14.82 -4.42 4.06
C ARG A 90 -15.41 -3.39 3.13
N LEU A 91 -16.34 -3.79 2.27
CA LEU A 91 -16.93 -2.91 1.27
C LEU A 91 -18.46 -2.89 1.37
N PRO A 92 -19.13 -1.85 0.85
CA PRO A 92 -20.56 -1.88 0.61
C PRO A 92 -20.96 -3.14 -0.17
N PRO A 93 -22.05 -3.84 0.19
CA PRO A 93 -22.45 -5.08 -0.46
C PRO A 93 -22.63 -4.96 -1.99
N ASP A 94 -23.22 -3.85 -2.46
CA ASP A 94 -23.46 -3.64 -3.89
C ASP A 94 -22.15 -3.42 -4.66
N PHE A 95 -21.24 -2.59 -4.11
CA PHE A 95 -19.95 -2.33 -4.73
C PHE A 95 -19.05 -3.57 -4.74
N LYS A 96 -19.07 -4.37 -3.66
CA LYS A 96 -18.40 -5.68 -3.63
C LYS A 96 -18.92 -6.59 -4.75
N ARG A 97 -20.25 -6.70 -4.90
CA ARG A 97 -20.86 -7.57 -5.92
C ARG A 97 -20.40 -7.16 -7.31
N GLU A 98 -20.47 -5.87 -7.63
CA GLU A 98 -20.01 -5.32 -8.91
C GLU A 98 -18.53 -5.65 -9.17
N LEU A 99 -17.66 -5.45 -8.18
CA LEU A 99 -16.24 -5.78 -8.29
C LEU A 99 -16.01 -7.27 -8.59
N MET A 100 -16.71 -8.16 -7.89
CA MET A 100 -16.57 -9.61 -8.10
C MET A 100 -17.16 -10.10 -9.43
N GLU A 101 -18.19 -9.42 -9.95
CA GLU A 101 -18.74 -9.69 -11.28
C GLU A 101 -17.78 -9.26 -12.40
N ASN A 102 -17.05 -8.15 -12.18
CA ASN A 102 -16.13 -7.59 -13.16
C ASN A 102 -14.71 -8.19 -13.12
N ASP A 103 -14.25 -8.68 -11.96
CA ASP A 103 -12.93 -9.29 -11.79
C ASP A 103 -13.00 -10.60 -11.00
N SER A 104 -12.81 -11.72 -11.70
CA SER A 104 -12.82 -13.07 -11.14
C SER A 104 -11.66 -13.36 -10.18
N LYS A 105 -10.64 -12.48 -10.12
CA LYS A 105 -9.54 -12.58 -9.15
C LYS A 105 -9.92 -12.09 -7.76
N ILE A 106 -11.00 -11.32 -7.63
CA ILE A 106 -11.46 -10.83 -6.33
C ILE A 106 -12.19 -11.96 -5.62
N GLN A 107 -11.68 -12.34 -4.46
CA GLN A 107 -12.20 -13.46 -3.67
C GLN A 107 -12.87 -12.96 -2.39
N GLU A 108 -13.86 -13.69 -1.91
CA GLU A 108 -14.41 -13.43 -0.58
C GLU A 108 -13.37 -13.72 0.50
N PHE A 109 -13.44 -12.97 1.59
CA PHE A 109 -12.57 -13.20 2.73
C PHE A 109 -13.10 -14.34 3.62
N GLU A 110 -12.33 -15.41 3.72
CA GLU A 110 -12.64 -16.59 4.52
C GLU A 110 -11.50 -16.88 5.53
N PRO A 111 -11.44 -16.18 6.67
CA PRO A 111 -10.35 -16.33 7.65
C PRO A 111 -10.33 -17.68 8.36
N ARG A 112 -11.43 -18.43 8.33
CA ARG A 112 -11.56 -19.77 8.90
C ARG A 112 -12.39 -20.63 7.96
N ASN A 113 -11.93 -21.85 7.70
CA ASN A 113 -12.59 -22.81 6.83
C ASN A 113 -14.10 -22.92 7.17
N GLY A 114 -14.96 -22.59 6.21
CA GLY A 114 -16.42 -22.57 6.30
C GLY A 114 -17.02 -21.30 6.92
N ARG A 115 -16.25 -20.26 7.24
CA ARG A 115 -16.75 -18.98 7.80
C ARG A 115 -16.38 -17.81 6.90
N VAL A 116 -17.14 -17.68 5.82
CA VAL A 116 -17.08 -16.55 4.91
C VAL A 116 -17.57 -15.28 5.60
N MET A 117 -16.77 -14.22 5.52
CA MET A 117 -17.16 -12.87 5.93
C MET A 117 -17.73 -12.13 4.72
N LYS A 118 -19.06 -12.17 4.56
CA LYS A 118 -19.78 -11.74 3.34
C LYS A 118 -19.57 -10.29 2.91
N GLU A 119 -19.11 -9.41 3.77
CA GLU A 119 -18.85 -7.99 3.42
C GLU A 119 -17.39 -7.73 3.09
N TYR A 120 -16.55 -8.77 3.13
CA TYR A 120 -15.12 -8.64 3.02
C TYR A 120 -14.60 -9.36 1.77
N ILE A 121 -13.62 -8.73 1.14
CA ILE A 121 -12.87 -9.29 0.01
C ILE A 121 -11.38 -9.41 0.36
N LEU A 122 -10.69 -10.32 -0.30
CA LEU A 122 -9.23 -10.29 -0.42
C LEU A 122 -8.86 -9.41 -1.62
N VAL A 123 -7.95 -8.47 -1.40
CA VAL A 123 -7.47 -7.56 -2.42
C VAL A 123 -6.31 -8.21 -3.19
N PRO A 124 -6.44 -8.47 -4.50
CA PRO A 124 -5.36 -9.03 -5.31
C PRO A 124 -4.13 -8.13 -5.32
N SER A 125 -2.94 -8.74 -5.41
CA SER A 125 -1.65 -8.02 -5.52
C SER A 125 -1.60 -7.01 -6.66
N GLU A 126 -2.31 -7.28 -7.75
CA GLU A 126 -2.42 -6.40 -8.92
C GLU A 126 -3.08 -5.06 -8.54
N ILE A 127 -4.13 -5.09 -7.72
CA ILE A 127 -4.79 -3.87 -7.22
C ILE A 127 -3.91 -3.17 -6.18
N LEU A 128 -3.20 -3.92 -5.33
CA LEU A 128 -2.26 -3.33 -4.37
C LEU A 128 -1.11 -2.56 -5.04
N SER A 129 -0.73 -2.96 -6.26
CA SER A 129 0.28 -2.26 -7.05
C SER A 129 -0.24 -1.00 -7.76
N GLN A 130 -1.56 -0.82 -7.81
CA GLN A 130 -2.24 0.32 -8.42
C GLN A 130 -2.74 1.27 -7.33
N GLU A 131 -1.95 2.31 -7.05
CA GLU A 131 -2.21 3.22 -5.92
C GLU A 131 -3.62 3.85 -5.95
N ASP A 132 -4.06 4.34 -7.11
CA ASP A 132 -5.39 4.96 -7.26
C ASP A 132 -6.53 3.96 -7.04
N ALA A 133 -6.39 2.74 -7.56
CA ALA A 133 -7.40 1.70 -7.42
C ALA A 133 -7.53 1.27 -5.95
N PHE A 134 -6.40 1.02 -5.27
CA PHE A 134 -6.41 0.68 -3.85
C PHE A 134 -6.93 1.83 -2.99
N SER A 135 -6.53 3.07 -3.28
CA SER A 135 -7.00 4.27 -2.56
C SER A 135 -8.52 4.45 -2.68
N THR A 136 -9.08 4.18 -3.86
CA THR A 136 -10.54 4.20 -4.09
C THR A 136 -11.23 3.14 -3.22
N LEU A 137 -10.75 1.90 -3.23
CA LEU A 137 -11.33 0.82 -2.41
C LEU A 137 -11.23 1.14 -0.91
N LEU A 138 -10.10 1.66 -0.45
CA LEU A 138 -9.88 2.02 0.94
C LEU A 138 -10.81 3.16 1.37
N SER A 139 -10.98 4.18 0.52
CA SER A 139 -11.89 5.30 0.77
C SER A 139 -13.35 4.84 0.86
N SER A 140 -13.81 4.00 -0.08
CA SER A 140 -15.15 3.41 -0.03
C SER A 140 -15.35 2.54 1.22
N SER A 141 -14.31 1.82 1.67
CA SER A 141 -14.35 1.05 2.91
C SER A 141 -14.53 1.94 4.14
N LEU A 142 -13.74 3.02 4.24
CA LEU A 142 -13.81 3.98 5.34
C LEU A 142 -15.16 4.69 5.40
N GLU A 143 -15.66 5.16 4.24
CA GLU A 143 -16.98 5.78 4.13
C GLU A 143 -18.07 4.80 4.56
N TYR A 144 -18.05 3.57 4.06
CA TYR A 144 -19.04 2.57 4.44
C TYR A 144 -19.04 2.30 5.96
N VAL A 145 -17.85 2.10 6.53
CA VAL A 145 -17.72 1.73 7.94
C VAL A 145 -18.00 2.89 8.89
N SER A 146 -17.80 4.14 8.46
CA SER A 146 -18.15 5.32 9.27
C SER A 146 -19.67 5.46 9.50
N HIS A 147 -20.49 4.97 8.56
CA HIS A 147 -21.96 4.95 8.66
C HIS A 147 -22.51 3.78 9.48
N LEU A 148 -21.68 2.81 9.86
CA LEU A 148 -22.12 1.68 10.67
C LEU A 148 -22.26 2.07 12.14
N PRO A 149 -23.26 1.53 12.87
CA PRO A 149 -23.40 1.80 14.28
C PRO A 149 -22.12 1.38 15.02
N PRO A 150 -21.61 2.22 15.95
CA PRO A 150 -20.48 1.83 16.77
C PRO A 150 -20.79 0.54 17.52
N LYS A 151 -19.84 -0.40 17.54
CA LYS A 151 -19.99 -1.57 18.40
C LYS A 151 -19.91 -1.12 19.85
N LYS A 152 -20.99 -1.34 20.62
CA LYS A 152 -20.98 -1.12 22.08
C LYS A 152 -19.79 -1.88 22.66
N LYS A 153 -18.90 -1.16 23.36
CA LYS A 153 -17.90 -1.78 24.21
C LYS A 153 -18.67 -2.46 25.35
N SER A 154 -18.68 -3.79 25.36
CA SER A 154 -19.16 -4.58 26.50
C SER A 154 -18.05 -4.75 27.51
#